data_AF-Q4UFE1-F1
#
_entry.id   AF-Q4UFE1-F1
#
_cell.length_a   1.000
_cell.length_b   1.000
_cell.length_c   1.000
_cell.angle_alpha   90.00
_cell.angle_beta   90.00
_cell.angle_gamma   90.00
#
_symmetry.space_group_name_H-M   'P 1'
#
loop_
_entity.id
_entity.type
_entity.pdbx_description
1 polymer ?
#
loop_
_entity_poly.entity_id
_entity_poly.type
_entity_poly.pdbx_seq_one_letter_code
_entity_poly.pdbx_strand_id
1 'polypeptide(L)'
;MSLFINFRSLRISQIFLIFVSFLPINLNLVHVVRVNAFRLVLDKFIESFPDQTVQFVNLGAGFDTISFYALKKYPNVICFDTDFDDQMKTKSKIVYENDCFKQLLPDLKLENGFITSNRYKIVSTS
;
A
#
# COMPACT_ATOMS: atom_id res chain seq x y z
N MET A 1 12.09 22.22 -31.24
CA MET A 1 11.22 22.09 -32.43
C MET A 1 9.81 21.85 -31.91
N SER A 2 8.98 22.90 -31.80
CA SER A 2 7.63 22.78 -31.25
C SER A 2 6.64 22.37 -32.35
N LEU A 3 5.92 21.27 -32.13
CA LEU A 3 4.86 20.80 -33.01
C LEU A 3 3.56 21.55 -32.68
N PHE A 4 3.11 22.47 -33.54
CA PHE A 4 1.78 23.08 -33.43
C PHE A 4 0.75 22.14 -34.07
N ILE A 5 -0.17 21.61 -33.27
CA ILE A 5 -1.29 20.79 -33.76
C ILE A 5 -2.44 21.73 -34.15
N ASN A 6 -2.88 21.67 -35.41
CA ASN A 6 -3.97 22.50 -35.94
C ASN A 6 -5.33 21.84 -35.64
N PHE A 7 -6.05 22.39 -34.66
CA PHE A 7 -7.32 21.83 -34.14
C PHE A 7 -8.49 21.87 -35.14
N ARG A 8 -8.39 22.60 -36.26
CA ARG A 8 -9.49 22.70 -37.23
C ARG A 8 -9.72 21.45 -38.07
N SER A 9 -8.80 20.48 -38.06
CA SER A 9 -8.86 19.28 -38.91
C SER A 9 -9.28 17.99 -38.18
N LEU A 10 -9.53 18.03 -36.88
CA LEU A 10 -9.76 16.83 -36.07
C LEU A 10 -11.25 16.49 -35.99
N ARG A 11 -11.60 15.23 -36.26
CA ARG A 11 -12.96 14.72 -36.01
C ARG A 11 -13.26 14.76 -34.51
N ILE A 12 -14.52 14.98 -34.11
CA ILE A 12 -14.94 15.09 -32.70
C ILE A 12 -14.43 13.91 -31.84
N SER A 13 -14.37 12.70 -32.41
CA SER A 13 -13.80 11.51 -31.75
C SER A 13 -12.30 11.62 -31.46
N GLN A 14 -11.54 12.29 -32.33
CA GLN A 14 -10.11 12.57 -32.12
C GLN A 14 -9.89 13.71 -31.12
N ILE A 15 -10.78 14.71 -31.09
CA ILE A 15 -10.75 15.77 -30.07
C ILE A 15 -10.97 15.18 -28.67
N PHE A 16 -11.89 14.21 -28.53
CA PHE A 16 -12.15 13.53 -27.25
C PHE A 16 -10.96 12.69 -26.77
N LEU A 17 -10.34 11.93 -27.68
CA LEU A 17 -9.11 11.17 -27.40
C LEU A 17 -7.95 12.08 -27.02
N ILE A 18 -7.79 13.22 -27.69
CA ILE A 18 -6.78 14.22 -27.35
C ILE A 18 -7.06 14.84 -25.97
N PHE A 19 -8.32 15.18 -25.65
CA PHE A 19 -8.66 15.73 -24.33
C PHE A 19 -8.39 14.77 -23.17
N VAL A 20 -8.67 13.47 -23.33
CA VAL A 20 -8.35 12.46 -22.31
C VAL A 20 -6.84 12.26 -22.18
N SER A 21 -6.09 12.39 -23.29
CA SER A 21 -4.62 12.31 -23.30
C SER A 21 -3.91 13.55 -22.75
N PHE A 22 -4.62 14.68 -22.60
CA PHE A 22 -4.09 15.99 -22.23
C PHE A 22 -4.54 16.49 -20.85
N LEU A 23 -5.12 15.65 -20.00
CA LEU A 23 -5.17 15.93 -18.57
C LEU A 23 -3.82 15.50 -17.98
N PRO A 24 -2.89 16.42 -17.65
CA PRO A 24 -1.67 16.05 -16.96
C PRO A 24 -2.02 15.87 -15.48
N ILE A 25 -2.89 14.90 -15.17
CA ILE A 25 -2.98 14.40 -13.81
C ILE A 25 -1.63 13.78 -13.57
N ASN A 26 -0.79 14.51 -12.85
CA ASN A 26 0.51 14.01 -12.45
C ASN A 26 0.26 12.78 -11.57
N LEU A 27 0.40 11.59 -12.16
CA LEU A 27 0.12 10.32 -11.49
C LEU A 27 0.95 10.19 -10.21
N ASN A 28 2.18 10.71 -10.20
CA ASN A 28 3.02 10.74 -9.01
C ASN A 28 2.37 11.58 -7.90
N LEU A 29 1.83 12.76 -8.23
CA LEU A 29 1.11 13.59 -7.26
C LEU A 29 -0.11 12.86 -6.69
N VAL A 30 -0.87 12.16 -7.54
CA VAL A 30 -2.02 11.35 -7.08
C VAL A 30 -1.58 10.23 -6.14
N HIS A 31 -0.48 9.53 -6.45
CA HIS A 31 0.08 8.51 -5.56
C HIS A 31 0.56 9.11 -4.24
N VAL A 32 1.22 10.27 -4.26
CA VAL A 32 1.64 10.98 -3.04
C VAL A 32 0.43 11.37 -2.19
N VAL A 33 -0.62 11.93 -2.80
CA VAL A 33 -1.85 12.29 -2.09
C VAL A 33 -2.51 11.05 -1.51
N ARG A 34 -2.63 9.95 -2.28
CA ARG A 34 -3.19 8.69 -1.81
C ARG A 34 -2.44 8.18 -0.58
N VAL A 35 -1.12 8.03 -0.66
CA VAL A 35 -0.31 7.48 0.45
C VAL A 35 -0.41 8.38 1.68
N ASN A 36 -0.32 9.70 1.53
CA ASN A 36 -0.39 10.61 2.67
C ASN A 36 -1.79 10.68 3.29
N ALA A 37 -2.86 10.64 2.49
CA ALA A 37 -4.22 10.63 3.01
C ALA A 37 -4.49 9.38 3.86
N PHE A 38 -4.09 8.20 3.38
CA PHE A 38 -4.22 6.96 4.15
C PHE A 38 -3.40 7.01 5.45
N ARG A 39 -2.16 7.49 5.40
CA ARG A 39 -1.33 7.65 6.60
C ARG A 39 -1.95 8.62 7.61
N LEU A 40 -2.47 9.75 7.16
CA LEU A 40 -3.10 10.74 8.03
C LEU A 40 -4.33 10.18 8.76
N VAL A 41 -5.18 9.44 8.05
CA VAL A 41 -6.37 8.81 8.66
C VAL A 41 -5.95 7.72 9.63
N LEU A 42 -5.00 6.87 9.24
CA LEU A 42 -4.47 5.81 10.09
C LEU A 42 -3.85 6.35 11.37
N ASP A 43 -3.02 7.40 11.25
CA ASP A 43 -2.39 8.09 12.37
C ASP A 43 -3.43 8.60 13.36
N LYS A 44 -4.40 9.39 12.87
CA LYS A 44 -5.47 9.93 13.71
C LYS A 44 -6.28 8.84 14.41
N PHE A 45 -6.54 7.73 13.73
CA PHE A 45 -7.27 6.62 14.31
C PHE A 45 -6.47 5.97 15.45
N ILE A 46 -5.21 5.59 15.23
CA ILE A 46 -4.39 4.95 16.26
C ILE A 46 -4.15 5.87 17.45
N GLU A 47 -3.86 7.15 17.20
CA GLU A 47 -3.65 8.17 18.24
C GLU A 47 -4.90 8.41 19.11
N SER A 48 -6.09 8.07 18.63
CA SER A 48 -7.33 8.16 19.40
C SER A 48 -7.48 7.06 20.47
N PHE A 49 -6.61 6.04 20.46
CA PHE A 49 -6.66 4.90 21.39
C PHE A 49 -5.28 4.62 22.04
N PRO A 50 -4.73 5.57 22.83
CA PRO A 50 -3.35 5.48 23.34
C PRO A 50 -3.11 4.28 24.27
N ASP A 51 -4.13 3.87 25.03
CA ASP A 51 -4.02 2.79 26.03
C ASP A 51 -4.62 1.46 25.54
N GLN A 52 -4.97 1.37 24.26
CA GLN A 52 -5.55 0.16 23.68
C GLN A 52 -4.64 -0.41 22.59
N THR A 53 -4.67 -1.74 22.48
CA THR A 53 -4.08 -2.41 21.32
C THR A 53 -4.98 -2.21 20.12
N VAL A 54 -4.46 -1.55 19.09
CA VAL A 54 -5.19 -1.32 17.84
C VAL A 54 -4.86 -2.44 16.85
N GLN A 55 -5.90 -3.01 16.26
CA GLN A 55 -5.75 -3.97 15.15
C GLN A 55 -5.99 -3.25 13.83
N PHE A 56 -4.99 -3.27 12.96
CA PHE A 56 -5.08 -2.75 11.60
C PHE A 56 -5.17 -3.91 10.61
N VAL A 57 -6.23 -3.96 9.80
CA VAL A 57 -6.46 -5.03 8.83
C VAL A 57 -6.44 -4.42 7.43
N ASN A 58 -5.46 -4.82 6.61
CA ASN A 58 -5.30 -4.38 5.23
C ASN A 58 -5.91 -5.43 4.27
N LEU A 59 -7.05 -5.10 3.69
CA LEU A 59 -7.80 -5.96 2.77
C LEU A 59 -7.38 -5.66 1.33
N GLY A 60 -7.00 -6.70 0.57
CA GLY A 60 -6.42 -6.51 -0.76
C GLY A 60 -5.05 -5.83 -0.65
N ALA A 61 -4.25 -6.30 0.32
CA ALA A 61 -3.01 -5.64 0.73
C ALA A 61 -1.97 -5.58 -0.38
N GLY A 62 -2.01 -6.52 -1.34
CA GLY A 62 -0.98 -6.73 -2.34
C GLY A 62 0.43 -6.59 -1.75
N PHE A 63 1.28 -5.79 -2.39
CA PHE A 63 2.62 -5.46 -1.87
C PHE A 63 2.66 -4.12 -1.13
N ASP A 64 1.53 -3.60 -0.65
CA ASP A 64 1.50 -2.39 0.16
C ASP A 64 2.34 -2.57 1.44
N THR A 65 2.98 -1.49 1.87
CA THR A 65 3.87 -1.43 3.03
C THR A 65 3.31 -0.58 4.16
N ILE A 66 2.05 -0.13 4.07
CA ILE A 66 1.40 0.69 5.10
C ILE A 66 1.40 0.02 6.50
N SER A 67 1.27 -1.31 6.55
CA SER A 67 1.38 -2.07 7.80
C SER A 67 2.75 -1.90 8.47
N PHE A 68 3.84 -1.92 7.69
CA PHE A 68 5.19 -1.67 8.21
C PHE A 68 5.40 -0.22 8.64
N TYR A 69 4.77 0.73 7.96
CA TYR A 69 4.73 2.13 8.41
C TYR A 69 4.09 2.24 9.81
N ALA A 70 2.93 1.62 10.02
CA ALA A 70 2.24 1.64 11.30
C ALA A 70 3.05 0.95 12.40
N LEU A 71 3.60 -0.24 12.12
CA LEU A 71 4.40 -1.01 13.07
C LEU A 71 5.65 -0.28 13.57
N LYS A 72 6.30 0.47 12.66
CA LYS A 72 7.48 1.26 13.00
C LYS A 72 7.13 2.47 13.87
N LYS A 73 5.96 3.07 13.66
CA LYS A 73 5.56 4.32 14.32
C LYS A 73 4.89 4.08 15.67
N TYR A 74 4.05 3.06 15.79
CA TYR A 74 3.22 2.82 16.97
C TYR A 74 3.56 1.48 17.61
N PRO A 75 3.86 1.41 18.92
CA PRO A 75 4.12 0.15 19.60
C PRO A 75 2.85 -0.67 19.90
N ASN A 76 1.68 -0.02 20.00
CA ASN A 76 0.41 -0.62 20.37
C ASN A 76 -0.42 -1.13 19.16
N VAL A 77 0.15 -1.19 17.96
CA VAL A 77 -0.55 -1.71 16.77
C VAL A 77 -0.16 -3.17 16.47
N ILE A 78 -1.15 -3.97 16.11
CA ILE A 78 -1.01 -5.29 15.49
C ILE A 78 -1.60 -5.20 14.08
N CYS A 79 -0.83 -5.58 13.08
CA CYS A 79 -1.22 -5.47 11.68
C CYS A 79 -1.50 -6.84 11.06
N PHE A 80 -2.53 -6.90 10.22
CA PHE A 80 -2.93 -8.07 9.47
C PHE A 80 -3.03 -7.70 7.99
N ASP A 81 -2.36 -8.44 7.13
CA ASP A 81 -2.47 -8.28 5.69
C ASP A 81 -3.15 -9.50 5.08
N THR A 82 -4.05 -9.27 4.14
CA THR A 82 -4.72 -10.35 3.42
C THR A 82 -4.97 -9.98 1.98
N ASP A 83 -4.81 -10.97 1.10
CA ASP A 83 -5.02 -10.92 -0.34
C ASP A 83 -4.98 -12.36 -0.87
N PHE A 84 -4.97 -12.53 -2.19
CA PHE A 84 -4.78 -13.83 -2.83
C PHE A 84 -3.54 -14.58 -2.30
N ASP A 85 -3.72 -15.87 -2.03
CA ASP A 85 -2.74 -16.75 -1.38
C ASP A 85 -1.35 -16.71 -2.03
N ASP A 86 -1.27 -16.83 -3.36
CA ASP A 86 0.01 -16.84 -4.07
C ASP A 86 0.75 -15.49 -3.95
N GLN A 87 -0.01 -14.40 -3.95
CA GLN A 87 0.54 -13.06 -3.77
C GLN A 87 1.03 -12.86 -2.34
N MET A 88 0.27 -13.35 -1.36
CA MET A 88 0.61 -13.30 0.05
C MET A 88 1.79 -14.19 0.43
N LYS A 89 1.95 -15.35 -0.20
CA LYS A 89 3.17 -16.19 -0.09
C LYS A 89 4.39 -15.50 -0.70
N THR A 90 4.21 -14.84 -1.84
CA THR A 90 5.28 -14.06 -2.48
C THR A 90 5.74 -12.91 -1.57
N LYS A 91 4.80 -12.14 -1.02
CA LYS A 91 5.09 -11.07 -0.05
C LYS A 91 5.78 -11.62 1.19
N SER A 92 5.29 -12.72 1.73
CA SER A 92 5.86 -13.40 2.90
C SER A 92 7.33 -13.74 2.68
N LYS A 93 7.66 -14.33 1.53
CA LYS A 93 9.04 -14.64 1.16
C LYS A 93 9.92 -13.40 1.08
N ILE A 94 9.48 -12.36 0.37
CA ILE A 94 10.23 -11.09 0.25
C ILE A 94 10.52 -10.51 1.63
N VAL A 95 9.51 -10.41 2.49
CA VAL A 95 9.65 -9.83 3.83
C VAL A 95 10.59 -10.68 4.69
N TYR A 96 10.48 -12.01 4.64
CA TYR A 96 11.32 -12.92 5.42
C TYR A 96 12.79 -12.93 4.97
N GLU A 97 13.06 -12.75 3.68
CA GLU A 97 14.43 -12.75 3.14
C GLU A 97 15.19 -11.43 3.39
N ASN A 98 14.49 -10.36 3.79
CA ASN A 98 15.07 -9.03 3.96
C ASN A 98 15.27 -8.64 5.44
N ASP A 99 16.50 -8.33 5.82
CA ASP A 99 16.89 -8.09 7.22
C ASP A 99 16.23 -6.86 7.85
N CYS A 100 15.84 -5.86 7.07
CA CYS A 100 15.14 -4.68 7.58
C CYS A 100 13.81 -5.03 8.26
N PHE A 101 13.12 -6.08 7.80
CA PHE A 101 11.89 -6.54 8.42
C PHE A 101 12.14 -7.40 9.65
N LYS A 102 13.24 -8.16 9.69
CA LYS A 102 13.68 -8.89 10.90
C LYS A 102 14.10 -7.94 12.01
N GLN A 103 14.73 -6.81 11.66
CA GLN A 103 15.05 -5.76 12.62
C GLN A 103 13.79 -5.11 13.20
N LEU A 104 12.75 -4.93 12.37
CA LEU A 104 11.46 -4.39 12.81
C LEU A 104 10.63 -5.40 13.62
N LEU A 105 10.71 -6.69 13.25
CA LEU A 105 9.95 -7.80 13.83
C LEU A 105 10.91 -8.96 14.16
N PRO A 106 11.61 -8.91 15.32
CA PRO A 106 12.62 -9.92 15.66
C PRO A 106 12.08 -11.34 15.84
N ASP A 107 10.78 -11.47 16.08
CA ASP A 107 10.04 -12.71 16.26
C ASP A 107 9.35 -13.20 14.97
N LEU A 108 9.71 -12.63 13.81
CA LEU A 108 9.16 -13.01 12.52
C LEU A 108 9.49 -14.47 12.18
N LYS A 109 8.46 -15.24 11.85
CA LYS A 109 8.54 -16.64 11.39
C LYS A 109 7.88 -16.77 10.04
N LEU A 110 8.33 -17.77 9.26
CA LEU A 110 7.72 -18.18 8.01
C LEU A 110 7.17 -19.60 8.18
N GLU A 111 5.85 -19.75 8.18
CA GLU A 111 5.15 -21.00 8.41
C GLU A 111 4.14 -21.24 7.28
N ASN A 112 4.20 -22.41 6.64
CA ASN A 112 3.34 -22.75 5.49
C ASN A 112 3.33 -21.71 4.35
N GLY A 113 4.45 -20.99 4.18
CA GLY A 113 4.59 -19.93 3.18
C GLY A 113 4.04 -18.56 3.61
N PHE A 114 3.50 -18.43 4.82
CA PHE A 114 2.99 -17.17 5.36
C PHE A 114 3.85 -16.67 6.52
N ILE A 115 4.07 -15.36 6.57
CA ILE A 115 4.76 -14.76 7.70
C ILE A 115 3.83 -14.46 8.88
N THR A 116 4.37 -14.70 10.07
CA THR A 116 3.70 -14.45 11.35
C THR A 116 4.69 -13.89 12.36
N SER A 117 4.21 -12.98 13.19
CA SER A 117 4.87 -12.48 14.40
C SER A 117 3.79 -12.07 15.40
N ASN A 118 4.20 -11.65 16.60
CA ASN A 118 3.29 -11.12 17.61
C ASN A 118 2.54 -9.88 17.13
N ARG A 119 3.15 -9.09 16.24
CA ARG A 119 2.63 -7.79 15.81
C ARG A 119 2.25 -7.71 14.33
N TYR A 120 2.61 -8.69 13.51
CA TYR A 120 2.30 -8.70 12.09
C TYR A 120 1.98 -10.10 11.59
N LYS A 121 0.87 -10.25 10.88
CA LYS A 121 0.42 -11.55 10.36
C LYS A 121 -0.09 -11.39 8.95
N ILE A 122 0.30 -12.30 8.07
CA ILE A 122 -0.41 -12.48 6.80
C ILE A 122 -1.46 -13.57 6.98
N VAL A 123 -2.71 -13.23 6.71
CA VAL A 123 -3.87 -14.12 6.90
C VAL A 123 -4.35 -14.60 5.54
N SER A 124 -4.41 -15.91 5.37
CA SER A 124 -5.00 -16.54 4.19
C SER A 124 -6.53 -16.43 4.23
N THR A 125 -7.14 -16.14 3.08
CA THR A 125 -8.59 -16.10 2.86
C THR A 125 -9.15 -17.39 2.28
N SER A 126 -8.41 -18.51 2.41
CA SER A 126 -8.81 -19.85 1.93
C SER A 126 -10.22 -20.27 2.36
#